data_AF-A0A090D1V9-F1
#
_entry.id   AF-A0A090D1V9-F1
#
_cell.length_a   1.000
_cell.length_b   1.000
_cell.length_c   1.000
_cell.angle_alpha   90.00
_cell.angle_beta   90.00
_cell.angle_gamma   90.00
#
_symmetry.space_group_name_H-M   'P 1'
#
loop_
_entity.id
_entity.type
_entity.pdbx_description
1 polymer ?
#
loop_
_entity_poly.entity_id
_entity_poly.type
_entity_poly.pdbx_seq_one_letter_code
_entity_poly.pdbx_strand_id
1 'polypeptide(L)'
;MSIPPWLVLFLAISFSAQAVFSAEDNLSRYYEIAEQTCFDIGDIRREMDRVNREILKLMTERTAYVKRAGDLKSQTTKIADDRGRVKDQERKIIDLSLELELPLEISLPTFRELMETSIKFQQRHIDELLSQ
;
A
#
# COMPACT_ATOMS: atom_id res chain seq x y z
N MET A 1 38.68 16.19 -29.76
CA MET A 1 38.60 15.93 -28.30
C MET A 1 37.63 14.78 -28.12
N SER A 2 38.15 13.59 -27.89
CA SER A 2 37.40 12.34 -27.97
C SER A 2 36.96 11.92 -26.56
N ILE A 3 35.66 11.73 -26.37
CA ILE A 3 35.07 11.28 -25.11
C ILE A 3 35.52 9.83 -24.85
N PRO A 4 36.02 9.49 -23.64
CA PRO A 4 36.50 8.14 -23.37
C PRO A 4 35.35 7.10 -23.36
N PRO A 5 35.57 5.89 -23.89
CA PRO A 5 34.52 4.87 -24.07
C PRO A 5 33.94 4.29 -22.76
N TRP A 6 34.52 4.60 -21.61
CA TRP A 6 34.05 4.16 -20.29
C TRP A 6 33.00 5.10 -19.66
N LEU A 7 32.76 6.28 -20.24
CA LEU A 7 31.76 7.24 -19.75
C LEU A 7 30.32 6.94 -20.23
N VAL A 8 30.15 5.96 -21.13
CA VAL A 8 28.83 5.54 -21.66
C VAL A 8 28.23 4.38 -20.82
N LEU A 9 29.00 3.80 -19.89
CA LEU A 9 28.63 2.56 -19.20
C LEU A 9 28.22 2.73 -17.72
N PHE A 10 27.71 3.90 -17.33
CA PHE A 10 27.17 4.14 -15.98
C PHE A 10 25.78 4.79 -15.98
N LEU A 11 25.00 4.53 -17.03
CA LEU A 11 23.54 4.69 -17.05
C LEU A 11 22.87 3.33 -16.81
N ALA A 12 23.39 2.57 -15.84
CA ALA A 12 22.73 1.37 -15.32
C ALA A 12 21.71 1.81 -14.26
N ILE A 13 20.56 2.24 -14.77
CA ILE A 13 19.21 2.01 -14.24
C ILE A 13 19.22 1.40 -12.83
N SER A 14 19.25 2.27 -11.81
CA SER A 14 18.79 1.91 -10.47
C SER A 14 17.28 2.14 -10.44
N PHE A 15 16.54 1.26 -11.13
CA PHE A 15 15.09 1.15 -10.95
C PHE A 15 14.90 0.43 -9.61
N SER A 16 14.87 1.23 -8.55
CA SER A 16 14.51 0.79 -7.21
C SER A 16 13.20 -0.01 -7.30
N ALA A 17 13.25 -1.24 -6.79
CA ALA A 17 12.14 -2.18 -6.73
C ALA A 17 10.86 -1.53 -6.21
N GLN A 18 10.03 -1.04 -7.14
CA GLN A 18 8.60 -0.95 -6.90
C GLN A 18 8.12 -2.40 -6.90
N ALA A 19 7.32 -2.79 -5.90
CA ALA A 19 6.57 -4.03 -5.99
C ALA A 19 5.67 -3.90 -7.22
N VAL A 20 6.16 -4.41 -8.34
CA VAL A 20 5.52 -4.38 -9.65
C VAL A 20 4.35 -5.34 -9.52
N PHE A 21 3.13 -4.81 -9.35
CA PHE A 21 1.97 -5.51 -9.90
C PHE A 21 2.34 -5.76 -11.36
N SER A 22 2.37 -7.02 -11.77
CA SER A 22 2.60 -7.33 -13.18
C SER A 22 1.49 -6.62 -13.97
N ALA A 23 1.74 -6.22 -15.21
CA ALA A 23 0.72 -5.64 -16.09
C ALA A 23 -0.53 -6.56 -16.27
N GLU A 24 -0.46 -7.77 -15.71
CA GLU A 24 -1.47 -8.83 -15.74
C GLU A 24 -2.30 -8.94 -14.44
N ASP A 25 -1.95 -8.25 -13.35
CA ASP A 25 -2.63 -8.40 -12.06
C ASP A 25 -3.81 -7.42 -11.91
N ASN A 26 -4.97 -7.74 -12.50
CA ASN A 26 -6.20 -6.93 -12.41
C ASN A 26 -7.44 -7.77 -12.04
N LEU A 27 -8.57 -7.10 -11.76
CA LEU A 27 -9.82 -7.77 -11.39
C LEU A 27 -10.25 -8.83 -12.41
N SER A 28 -10.23 -8.50 -13.71
CA SER A 28 -10.65 -9.42 -14.77
C SER A 28 -9.81 -10.71 -14.76
N ARG A 29 -8.48 -10.59 -14.62
CA ARG A 29 -7.60 -11.75 -14.52
C ARG A 29 -7.92 -12.62 -13.30
N TYR A 30 -8.13 -12.02 -12.13
CA TYR A 30 -8.48 -12.78 -10.92
C TYR A 30 -9.84 -13.45 -11.03
N TYR A 31 -10.78 -12.83 -11.74
CA TYR A 31 -12.09 -13.43 -12.04
C TYR A 31 -11.93 -14.68 -12.92
N GLU A 32 -11.13 -14.64 -13.99
CA GLU A 32 -10.84 -15.81 -14.83
C GLU A 32 -10.19 -16.95 -14.04
N ILE A 33 -9.26 -16.64 -13.12
CA ILE A 33 -8.68 -17.65 -12.23
C ILE A 33 -9.77 -18.28 -11.38
N ALA A 34 -10.62 -17.47 -10.75
CA ALA A 34 -11.69 -17.96 -9.90
C ALA A 34 -12.66 -18.85 -10.67
N GLU A 35 -13.01 -18.51 -11.91
CA GLU A 35 -13.86 -19.31 -12.79
C GLU A 35 -13.24 -20.69 -13.11
N GLN A 36 -11.91 -20.75 -13.27
CA GLN A 36 -11.19 -21.98 -13.61
C GLN A 36 -10.90 -22.88 -12.40
N THR A 37 -10.79 -22.31 -11.19
CA THR A 37 -10.33 -23.04 -10.00
C THR A 37 -11.37 -23.24 -8.91
N CYS A 38 -12.50 -22.51 -8.96
CA CYS A 38 -13.56 -22.59 -7.96
C CYS A 38 -14.85 -23.09 -8.59
N PHE A 39 -15.32 -24.26 -8.17
CA PHE A 39 -16.51 -24.92 -8.71
C PHE A 39 -17.72 -24.81 -7.77
N ASP A 40 -17.50 -24.43 -6.51
CA ASP A 40 -18.56 -24.16 -5.55
C ASP A 40 -18.25 -22.97 -4.62
N ILE A 41 -19.24 -22.62 -3.78
CA ILE A 41 -19.10 -21.51 -2.82
C ILE A 41 -18.07 -21.81 -1.72
N GLY A 42 -17.80 -23.08 -1.44
CA GLY A 42 -16.78 -23.52 -0.50
C GLY A 42 -15.37 -23.21 -1.02
N ASP A 43 -15.12 -23.38 -2.32
CA ASP A 43 -13.87 -23.02 -2.98
C ASP A 43 -13.61 -21.51 -2.88
N ILE A 44 -14.62 -20.71 -3.24
CA ILE A 44 -14.56 -19.24 -3.16
C ILE A 44 -14.22 -18.77 -1.74
N ARG A 45 -14.88 -19.33 -0.72
CA ARG A 45 -14.61 -18.96 0.69
C ARG A 45 -13.18 -19.27 1.10
N ARG A 46 -12.61 -20.40 0.69
CA ARG A 46 -11.22 -20.76 1.02
C ARG A 46 -10.22 -19.80 0.38
N GLU A 47 -10.47 -19.39 -0.87
CA GLU A 47 -9.63 -18.40 -1.55
C GLU A 47 -9.79 -17.00 -0.95
N MET A 48 -11.00 -16.59 -0.58
CA MET A 48 -11.23 -15.34 0.16
C MET A 48 -10.50 -15.34 1.51
N ASP A 49 -10.56 -16.44 2.27
CA ASP A 49 -9.84 -16.57 3.54
C ASP A 49 -8.32 -16.51 3.34
N ARG A 50 -7.80 -17.07 2.24
CA ARG A 50 -6.38 -16.94 1.86
C ARG A 50 -6.03 -15.48 1.58
N VAL A 51 -6.79 -14.78 0.76
CA VAL A 51 -6.57 -13.37 0.44
C VAL A 51 -6.65 -12.50 1.71
N ASN A 52 -7.63 -12.74 2.59
CA ASN A 52 -7.77 -12.02 3.85
C ASN A 52 -6.53 -12.17 4.74
N ARG A 53 -5.92 -13.36 4.79
CA ARG A 53 -4.65 -13.56 5.52
C ARG A 53 -3.51 -12.73 4.93
N GLU A 54 -3.41 -12.64 3.60
CA GLU A 54 -2.40 -11.81 2.96
C GLU A 54 -2.64 -10.30 3.19
N ILE A 55 -3.90 -9.85 3.14
CA ILE A 55 -4.29 -8.48 3.50
C ILE A 55 -3.84 -8.16 4.93
N LEU A 56 -4.08 -9.04 5.90
CA LEU A 56 -3.67 -8.82 7.29
C LEU A 56 -2.14 -8.73 7.46
N LYS A 57 -1.37 -9.52 6.71
CA LYS A 57 0.10 -9.43 6.70
C LYS A 57 0.55 -8.07 6.16
N LEU A 58 0.02 -7.64 5.03
CA LEU A 58 0.33 -6.33 4.43
C LEU A 58 -0.10 -5.18 5.33
N MET A 59 -1.25 -5.28 5.99
CA MET A 59 -1.70 -4.28 6.97
C MET A 59 -0.78 -4.22 8.19
N THR A 60 -0.24 -5.37 8.64
CA THR A 60 0.72 -5.43 9.74
C THR A 60 2.02 -4.72 9.35
N GLU A 61 2.55 -5.03 8.17
CA GLU A 61 3.74 -4.36 7.63
C GLU A 61 3.51 -2.85 7.48
N ARG A 62 2.41 -2.43 6.84
CA ARG A 62 2.04 -1.02 6.70
C ARG A 62 1.96 -0.32 8.07
N THR A 63 1.36 -0.99 9.06
CA THR A 63 1.22 -0.44 10.42
C THR A 63 2.58 -0.27 11.12
N ALA A 64 3.55 -1.14 10.86
CA ALA A 64 4.91 -0.98 11.37
C ALA A 64 5.55 0.34 10.88
N TYR A 65 5.36 0.69 9.61
CA TYR A 65 5.82 1.99 9.08
C TYR A 65 5.06 3.18 9.68
N VAL A 66 3.75 3.05 9.94
CA VAL A 66 2.97 4.08 10.64
C VAL A 66 3.50 4.30 12.05
N LYS A 67 3.80 3.22 12.79
CA LYS A 67 4.41 3.28 14.13
C LYS A 67 5.77 3.97 14.08
N ARG A 68 6.64 3.57 13.15
CA ARG A 68 7.96 4.19 12.97
C ARG A 68 7.88 5.68 12.64
N ALA A 69 6.91 6.08 11.82
CA ALA A 69 6.66 7.50 11.56
C ALA A 69 6.19 8.25 12.82
N GLY A 70 5.51 7.57 13.75
CA GLY A 70 5.17 8.11 15.07
C GLY A 70 6.43 8.44 15.89
N ASP A 71 7.42 7.54 15.93
CA ASP A 71 8.69 7.81 16.60
C ASP A 71 9.34 9.11 16.08
N LEU A 72 9.40 9.28 14.76
CA LEU A 72 10.00 10.46 14.12
C LEU A 72 9.20 11.74 14.38
N LYS A 73 7.86 11.64 14.35
CA LYS A 73 6.98 12.77 14.63
C LYS A 73 7.01 13.19 16.10
N SER A 74 7.19 12.26 17.04
CA SER A 74 7.33 12.57 18.47
C SER A 74 8.51 13.51 18.75
N GLN A 75 9.57 13.41 17.96
CA GLN A 75 10.77 14.25 18.06
C GLN A 75 10.63 15.61 17.38
N THR A 76 9.58 15.81 16.58
CA THR A 76 9.39 16.99 15.73
C THR A 76 8.01 17.62 15.94
N THR A 77 7.02 17.23 15.13
CA THR A 77 5.70 17.86 15.08
C THR A 77 4.81 17.51 16.25
N LYS A 78 5.02 16.33 16.87
CA LYS A 78 4.19 15.73 17.92
C LYS A 78 2.73 15.49 17.51
N ILE A 79 2.44 15.57 16.20
CA ILE A 79 1.10 15.43 15.63
C ILE A 79 1.14 14.45 14.46
N ALA A 80 0.27 13.43 14.52
CA ALA A 80 0.11 12.40 13.51
C ALA A 80 -0.62 12.90 12.25
N ASP A 81 -1.60 13.78 12.41
CA ASP A 81 -2.45 14.26 11.33
C ASP A 81 -1.65 15.04 10.26
N ASP A 82 -1.75 14.59 9.01
CA ASP A 82 -1.27 15.28 7.82
C ASP A 82 -2.31 15.19 6.69
N ARG A 83 -3.21 16.17 6.64
CA ARG A 83 -4.28 16.25 5.63
C ARG A 83 -3.75 16.40 4.21
N GLY A 84 -2.55 16.97 4.02
CA GLY A 84 -1.91 17.06 2.71
C GLY A 84 -1.55 15.68 2.19
N ARG A 85 -0.95 14.85 3.05
CA ARG A 85 -0.60 13.46 2.74
C ARG A 85 -1.84 12.58 2.54
N VAL A 86 -2.92 12.78 3.28
CA VAL A 86 -4.19 12.04 3.07
C VAL A 86 -4.74 12.28 1.66
N LYS A 87 -4.81 13.54 1.21
CA LYS A 87 -5.27 13.88 -0.16
C LYS A 87 -4.37 13.32 -1.26
N ASP A 88 -3.06 13.23 -1.01
CA ASP A 88 -2.12 12.61 -1.92
C ASP A 88 -2.29 11.08 -1.98
N GLN A 89 -2.48 10.41 -0.84
CA GLN A 89 -2.79 8.98 -0.82
C GLN A 89 -4.10 8.67 -1.55
N GLU A 90 -5.16 9.44 -1.29
CA GLU A 90 -6.45 9.23 -1.95
C GLU A 90 -6.34 9.28 -3.47
N ARG A 91 -5.61 10.26 -4.02
CA ARG A 91 -5.34 10.35 -5.47
C ARG A 91 -4.61 9.11 -5.99
N LYS A 92 -3.53 8.69 -5.33
CA LYS A 92 -2.77 7.49 -5.71
C LYS A 92 -3.61 6.22 -5.66
N ILE A 93 -4.51 6.12 -4.68
CA ILE A 93 -5.43 4.98 -4.56
C ILE A 93 -6.43 4.99 -5.72
N ILE A 94 -6.97 6.15 -6.10
CA ILE A 94 -7.86 6.26 -7.28
C ILE A 94 -7.13 5.77 -8.52
N ASP A 95 -5.96 6.34 -8.81
CA ASP A 95 -5.19 6.03 -10.01
C ASP A 95 -4.87 4.53 -10.09
N LEU A 96 -4.37 3.95 -8.99
CA LEU A 96 -4.05 2.52 -8.93
C LEU A 96 -5.31 1.63 -8.98
N SER A 97 -6.44 2.05 -8.39
CA SER A 97 -7.68 1.28 -8.45
C SER A 97 -8.20 1.18 -9.87
N LEU A 98 -8.08 2.25 -10.66
CA LEU A 98 -8.46 2.26 -12.07
C LEU A 98 -7.55 1.33 -12.88
N GLU A 99 -6.24 1.33 -12.61
CA GLU A 99 -5.28 0.42 -13.25
C GLU A 99 -5.57 -1.06 -12.95
N LEU A 100 -5.92 -1.37 -11.69
CA LEU A 100 -6.21 -2.73 -11.24
C LEU A 100 -7.66 -3.18 -11.52
N GLU A 101 -8.48 -2.33 -12.15
CA GLU A 101 -9.92 -2.55 -12.35
C GLU A 101 -10.71 -2.77 -11.04
N LEU A 102 -10.20 -2.28 -9.90
CA LEU A 102 -10.87 -2.37 -8.61
C LEU A 102 -11.93 -1.27 -8.50
N PRO A 103 -13.22 -1.59 -8.28
CA PRO A 103 -14.26 -0.58 -8.18
C PRO A 103 -13.98 0.44 -7.09
N LEU A 104 -14.12 1.74 -7.42
CA LEU A 104 -13.85 2.84 -6.48
C LEU A 104 -14.79 2.81 -5.28
N GLU A 105 -16.00 2.27 -5.42
CA GLU A 105 -16.92 2.05 -4.29
C GLU A 105 -16.38 1.07 -3.23
N ILE A 106 -15.40 0.23 -3.58
CA ILE A 106 -14.72 -0.68 -2.66
C ILE A 106 -13.44 -0.02 -2.14
N SER A 107 -12.56 0.44 -3.04
CA SER A 107 -11.23 0.90 -2.66
C SER A 107 -11.24 2.17 -1.82
N LEU A 108 -11.99 3.20 -2.21
CA LEU A 108 -11.99 4.49 -1.54
C LEU A 108 -12.44 4.44 -0.07
N PRO A 109 -13.61 3.89 0.28
CA PRO A 109 -14.03 3.83 1.69
C PRO A 109 -13.09 2.97 2.52
N THR A 110 -12.59 1.86 1.97
CA THR A 110 -11.64 0.97 2.65
C THR A 110 -10.35 1.71 3.04
N PHE A 111 -9.72 2.39 2.08
CA PHE A 111 -8.48 3.09 2.35
C PHE A 111 -8.67 4.38 3.16
N ARG A 112 -9.80 5.08 3.02
CA ARG A 112 -10.12 6.22 3.89
C ARG A 112 -10.18 5.81 5.35
N GLU A 113 -10.92 4.75 5.67
CA GLU A 113 -11.00 4.25 7.04
C GLU A 113 -9.64 3.75 7.54
N LEU A 114 -8.88 3.05 6.69
CA LEU A 114 -7.51 2.63 7.02
C LEU A 114 -6.60 3.81 7.34
N MET A 115 -6.68 4.92 6.60
CA MET A 115 -5.90 6.12 6.86
C MET A 115 -6.31 6.79 8.17
N GLU A 116 -7.61 6.99 8.42
CA GLU A 116 -8.07 7.63 9.65
C GLU A 116 -7.74 6.82 10.90
N THR A 117 -7.93 5.50 10.85
CA THR A 117 -7.53 4.60 11.94
C THR A 117 -6.02 4.58 12.16
N SER A 118 -5.22 4.66 11.09
CA SER A 118 -3.76 4.77 11.18
C SER A 118 -3.31 6.08 11.86
N ILE A 119 -3.96 7.20 11.56
CA ILE A 119 -3.66 8.50 12.20
C ILE A 119 -3.95 8.44 13.70
N LYS A 120 -5.10 7.87 14.09
CA LYS A 120 -5.46 7.68 15.50
C LYS A 120 -4.47 6.75 16.23
N PHE A 121 -4.09 5.64 15.59
CA PHE A 121 -3.10 4.72 16.13
C PHE A 121 -1.73 5.40 16.31
N GLN A 122 -1.27 6.13 15.30
CA GLN A 122 -0.02 6.86 15.35
C GLN A 122 -0.01 7.93 16.45
N GLN A 123 -1.10 8.69 16.60
CA GLN A 123 -1.18 9.73 17.61
C GLN A 123 -1.07 9.14 19.02
N ARG A 124 -1.78 8.05 19.32
CA ARG A 124 -1.67 7.37 20.62
C ARG A 124 -0.23 6.93 20.91
N HIS A 125 0.46 6.35 19.93
CA HIS A 125 1.86 5.96 20.08
C HIS A 125 2.78 7.17 20.32
N ILE A 126 2.54 8.32 19.67
CA ILE A 126 3.27 9.57 19.94
C ILE A 126 3.03 10.01 21.39
N ASP A 127 1.78 10.02 21.84
CA ASP A 127 1.41 10.47 23.19
C ASP A 127 2.05 9.56 24.28
N GLU A 128 2.11 8.25 24.04
CA GLU A 128 2.78 7.27 24.89
C GLU A 128 4.29 7.54 25.01
N LEU A 129 4.94 7.98 23.93
CA LEU A 129 6.38 8.33 23.94
C LEU A 129 6.65 9.64 24.67
N LEU A 130 5.72 10.59 24.66
CA LEU A 130 5.87 11.90 25.30
C LEU A 130 5.56 11.88 26.80
N SER A 131 4.93 10.82 27.29
CA SER A 131 4.61 10.63 28.71
C SER A 131 5.66 9.82 29.49
N GLN A 132 6.71 9.34 28.81
CA GLN A 132 7.89 8.67 29.38
C GLN A 132 9.00 9.67 29.67
#